data_AF-A0A962L6A8-F1
#
_entry.id   AF-A0A962L6A8-F1
#
_cell.length_a   1.000
_cell.length_b   1.000
_cell.length_c   1.000
_cell.angle_alpha   90.00
_cell.angle_beta   90.00
_cell.angle_gamma   90.00
#
_symmetry.space_group_name_H-M   'P 1'
#
loop_
_entity.id
_entity.type
_entity.pdbx_description
1 polymer ?
#
loop_
_entity_poly.entity_id
_entity_poly.type
_entity_poly.pdbx_seq_one_letter_code
_entity_poly.pdbx_strand_id
1 'polypeptide(L)'
;VVSILIPLMSAFVGAGAAWYSTRRALKVEQKKINFEGTLKVAEFRQTWINDLRDAMAEFQSYGVVPDQNPSQERKFYELGTKIELLMNPSDPDYGALSATLYNFLITADGNTIEKYSNNSLFVDLCQRILKREWERLKTDIENATGSDV
;
A
#
# COMPACT_ATOMS: atom_id res chain seq x y z
N VAL A 1 -11.57 58.06 35.11
CA VAL A 1 -10.36 57.35 34.63
C VAL A 1 -10.46 55.84 34.85
N VAL A 2 -10.73 55.37 36.07
CA VAL A 2 -10.87 53.91 36.38
C VAL A 2 -11.94 53.21 35.53
N SER A 3 -13.08 53.87 35.25
CA SER A 3 -14.19 53.29 34.48
C SER A 3 -13.88 53.02 32.99
N ILE A 4 -12.83 53.61 32.42
CA ILE A 4 -12.43 53.43 31.01
C ILE A 4 -11.33 52.36 30.89
N LEU A 5 -10.51 52.19 31.94
CA LEU A 5 -9.42 51.23 31.96
C LEU A 5 -9.90 49.77 32.00
N ILE A 6 -11.00 49.50 32.72
CA ILE A 6 -11.58 48.16 32.84
C ILE A 6 -12.00 47.59 31.47
N PRO A 7 -12.82 48.28 30.64
CA PRO A 7 -13.20 47.74 29.33
C PRO A 7 -12.03 47.61 28.35
N LEU A 8 -11.02 48.48 28.41
CA LEU A 8 -9.80 48.37 27.61
C LEU A 8 -9.00 47.10 27.97
N MET A 9 -8.79 46.85 29.27
CA MET A 9 -8.10 45.65 29.74
C MET A 9 -8.86 44.38 29.35
N SER A 10 -10.19 44.36 29.48
CA SER A 10 -11.03 43.24 29.06
C SER A 10 -10.92 42.97 27.54
N ALA A 11 -10.87 44.02 26.72
CA ALA A 11 -10.69 43.88 25.28
C ALA A 11 -9.32 43.31 24.92
N PHE A 12 -8.25 43.75 25.59
CA PHE A 12 -6.90 43.21 25.40
C PHE A 12 -6.79 41.73 25.78
N VAL A 13 -7.37 41.33 26.92
CA VAL A 13 -7.41 39.93 27.35
C VAL A 13 -8.22 39.08 26.37
N GLY A 14 -9.38 39.59 25.92
CA GLY A 14 -10.21 38.91 24.91
C GLY A 14 -9.47 38.71 23.59
N ALA A 15 -8.80 39.75 23.07
CA ALA A 15 -8.02 39.67 21.85
C ALA A 15 -6.82 38.70 21.98
N GLY A 16 -6.13 38.73 23.12
CA GLY A 16 -5.01 37.82 23.39
C GLY A 16 -5.45 36.36 23.48
N ALA A 17 -6.57 36.08 24.16
CA ALA A 17 -7.16 34.75 24.26
C ALA A 17 -7.64 34.25 22.89
N ALA A 18 -8.31 35.10 22.11
CA ALA A 18 -8.75 34.77 20.76
C ALA A 18 -7.56 34.43 19.85
N TRP A 19 -6.51 35.26 19.84
CA TRP A 19 -5.31 35.03 19.04
C TRP A 19 -4.59 33.73 19.43
N TYR A 20 -4.45 33.46 20.73
CA TYR A 20 -3.86 32.22 21.23
C TYR A 20 -4.67 30.99 20.83
N SER A 21 -6.00 31.08 20.95
CA SER A 21 -6.94 30.04 20.55
C SER A 21 -6.85 29.76 19.04
N THR A 22 -6.90 30.80 18.20
CA THR A 22 -6.78 30.67 16.74
C THR A 22 -5.44 30.06 16.35
N ARG A 23 -4.32 30.48 16.96
CA ARG A 23 -3.01 29.88 16.70
C ARG A 23 -2.94 28.40 17.10
N ARG A 24 -3.57 28.01 18.20
CA ARG A 24 -3.66 26.59 18.58
C ARG A 24 -4.55 25.81 17.62
N ALA A 25 -5.71 26.36 17.25
CA ALA A 25 -6.64 25.74 16.31
C ALA A 25 -5.97 25.45 14.96
N LEU A 26 -5.25 26.43 14.39
CA LEU A 26 -4.50 26.26 13.14
C LEU A 26 -3.44 25.15 13.21
N LYS A 27 -2.73 25.03 14.35
CA LYS A 27 -1.75 23.96 14.55
C LYS A 27 -2.41 22.58 14.64
N VAL A 28 -3.56 22.48 15.30
CA VAL A 28 -4.33 21.23 15.41
C VAL A 28 -4.90 20.85 14.04
N GLU A 29 -5.42 21.82 13.30
CA GLU A 29 -5.94 21.62 11.94
C GLU A 29 -4.86 21.13 10.99
N GLN A 30 -3.66 21.73 11.01
CA GLN A 30 -2.55 21.27 10.17
C GLN A 30 -2.13 19.83 10.50
N LYS A 31 -2.06 19.48 11.80
CA LYS A 31 -1.77 18.10 12.21
C LYS A 31 -2.86 17.14 11.72
N LYS A 32 -4.11 17.55 11.79
CA LYS A 32 -5.25 16.76 11.29
C LYS A 32 -5.17 16.55 9.77
N ILE A 33 -4.88 17.59 8.99
CA ILE A 33 -4.71 17.49 7.53
C ILE A 33 -3.58 16.52 7.18
N ASN A 34 -2.43 16.65 7.85
CA ASN A 34 -1.28 15.76 7.59
C ASN A 34 -1.61 14.30 7.96
N PHE A 35 -2.30 14.09 9.07
CA PHE A 35 -2.76 12.78 9.52
C PHE A 35 -3.74 12.15 8.52
N GLU A 36 -4.77 12.90 8.12
CA GLU A 36 -5.75 12.46 7.11
C GLU A 36 -5.08 12.14 5.77
N GLY A 37 -4.12 12.97 5.34
CA GLY A 37 -3.33 12.70 4.13
C GLY A 37 -2.53 11.40 4.22
N THR A 38 -1.89 11.14 5.36
CA THR A 38 -1.09 9.93 5.56
C THR A 38 -1.97 8.68 5.63
N LEU A 39 -3.09 8.75 6.36
CA LEU A 39 -4.08 7.67 6.38
C LEU A 39 -4.62 7.36 4.99
N LYS A 40 -4.87 8.39 4.18
CA LYS A 40 -5.35 8.20 2.80
C LYS A 40 -4.32 7.48 1.93
N VAL A 41 -3.04 7.82 2.07
CA VAL A 41 -1.95 7.13 1.38
C VAL A 41 -1.85 5.66 1.84
N ALA A 42 -1.96 5.42 3.14
CA ALA A 42 -1.98 4.07 3.70
C ALA A 42 -3.15 3.23 3.17
N GLU A 43 -4.33 3.83 3.04
CA GLU A 43 -5.52 3.20 2.44
C GLU A 43 -5.28 2.83 0.96
N PHE A 44 -4.67 3.73 0.17
CA PHE A 44 -4.31 3.43 -1.22
C PHE A 44 -3.29 2.29 -1.30
N ARG A 45 -2.29 2.26 -0.42
CA ARG A 45 -1.30 1.17 -0.36
C ARG A 45 -1.96 -0.15 0.02
N GLN A 46 -2.87 -0.17 0.99
CA GLN A 46 -3.60 -1.38 1.38
C GLN A 46 -4.42 -1.94 0.20
N THR A 47 -5.13 -1.07 -0.53
CA THR A 47 -5.88 -1.46 -1.73
C THR A 47 -4.94 -2.04 -2.79
N TRP A 48 -3.82 -1.39 -3.05
CA TRP A 48 -2.80 -1.88 -3.99
C TRP A 48 -2.23 -3.26 -3.57
N ILE A 49 -1.92 -3.48 -2.28
CA ILE A 49 -1.46 -4.79 -1.76
C ILE A 49 -2.52 -5.86 -1.99
N ASN A 50 -3.79 -5.54 -1.74
CA ASN A 50 -4.89 -6.48 -1.95
C ASN A 50 -5.04 -6.82 -3.44
N ASP A 51 -5.03 -5.83 -4.33
CA ASP A 51 -5.12 -6.02 -5.77
C ASP A 51 -3.96 -6.87 -6.31
N LEU A 52 -2.75 -6.67 -5.78
CA LEU A 52 -1.58 -7.46 -6.13
C LEU A 52 -1.72 -8.91 -5.67
N ARG A 53 -2.12 -9.13 -4.41
CA ARG A 53 -2.34 -10.47 -3.84
C ARG A 53 -3.39 -11.24 -4.63
N ASP A 54 -4.50 -10.59 -4.96
CA ASP A 54 -5.60 -11.21 -5.68
C ASP A 54 -5.17 -11.56 -7.11
N ALA A 55 -4.44 -10.67 -7.80
CA ALA A 55 -3.86 -10.96 -9.12
C ALA A 55 -2.85 -12.12 -9.08
N MET A 56 -1.98 -12.18 -8.07
CA MET A 56 -1.02 -13.27 -7.87
C MET A 56 -1.72 -14.62 -7.63
N ALA A 57 -2.76 -14.64 -6.78
CA ALA A 57 -3.53 -15.84 -6.50
C ALA A 57 -4.30 -16.33 -7.74
N GLU A 58 -4.93 -15.41 -8.47
CA GLU A 58 -5.64 -15.74 -9.71
C GLU A 58 -4.67 -16.26 -10.78
N PHE A 59 -3.54 -15.58 -10.99
CA PHE A 59 -2.50 -16.03 -11.93
C PHE A 59 -2.00 -17.44 -11.61
N GLN A 60 -1.67 -17.69 -10.34
CA GLN A 60 -1.23 -19.00 -9.90
C GLN A 60 -2.29 -20.07 -10.16
N SER A 61 -3.56 -19.76 -9.88
CA SER A 61 -4.65 -20.71 -10.08
C SER A 61 -4.78 -21.15 -11.53
N TYR A 62 -4.63 -20.22 -12.48
CA TYR A 62 -4.54 -20.54 -13.91
C TYR A 62 -3.28 -21.36 -14.23
N GLY A 63 -2.12 -20.94 -13.72
CA GLY A 63 -0.82 -21.53 -14.06
C GLY A 63 -0.67 -23.00 -13.64
N VAL A 64 -1.42 -23.45 -12.63
CA VAL A 64 -1.32 -24.83 -12.11
C VAL A 64 -2.47 -25.75 -12.53
N VAL A 65 -3.41 -25.30 -13.36
CA VAL A 65 -4.54 -26.17 -13.76
C VAL A 65 -4.01 -27.37 -14.59
N PRO A 66 -4.28 -28.62 -14.14
CA PRO A 66 -3.93 -29.81 -14.91
C PRO A 66 -4.68 -29.84 -16.25
N ASP A 67 -4.02 -30.38 -17.28
CA ASP A 67 -4.63 -30.64 -18.59
C ASP A 67 -5.23 -29.42 -19.34
N GLN A 68 -4.97 -28.20 -18.85
CA GLN A 68 -5.29 -26.96 -19.54
C GLN A 68 -4.04 -26.29 -20.09
N ASN A 69 -4.21 -25.42 -21.07
CA ASN A 69 -3.12 -24.57 -21.57
C ASN A 69 -3.41 -23.10 -21.24
N PRO A 70 -2.95 -22.60 -20.07
CA PRO A 70 -3.17 -21.21 -19.68
C PRO A 70 -2.59 -20.21 -20.68
N SER A 71 -1.58 -20.60 -21.47
CA SER A 71 -0.99 -19.71 -22.50
C SER A 71 -1.90 -19.45 -23.70
N GLN A 72 -3.05 -20.13 -23.79
CA GLN A 72 -4.10 -19.81 -24.76
C GLN A 72 -5.19 -18.91 -24.16
N GLU A 73 -5.17 -18.73 -22.85
CA GLU A 73 -6.13 -17.90 -22.13
C GLU A 73 -5.62 -16.45 -22.07
N ARG A 74 -6.34 -15.54 -22.73
CA ARG A 74 -6.05 -14.10 -22.67
C ARG A 74 -5.91 -13.60 -21.22
N LYS A 75 -6.74 -14.14 -20.32
CA LYS A 75 -6.75 -13.76 -18.91
C LYS A 75 -5.41 -14.05 -18.21
N PHE A 76 -4.71 -15.11 -18.60
CA PHE A 76 -3.43 -15.47 -17.99
C PHE A 76 -2.34 -14.42 -18.27
N TYR A 77 -2.23 -13.95 -19.51
CA TYR A 77 -1.32 -12.84 -19.86
C TYR A 77 -1.73 -11.53 -19.22
N GLU A 78 -3.04 -11.24 -19.16
CA GLU A 78 -3.57 -10.05 -18.50
C GLU A 78 -3.14 -10.02 -17.03
N LEU A 79 -3.27 -11.15 -16.33
CA LEU A 79 -2.87 -11.28 -14.93
C LEU A 79 -1.36 -11.13 -14.73
N GLY A 80 -0.53 -11.78 -15.57
CA GLY A 80 0.92 -11.59 -15.52
C GLY A 80 1.32 -10.13 -15.73
N THR A 81 0.75 -9.48 -16.75
CA THR A 81 0.97 -8.06 -17.04
C THR A 81 0.50 -7.17 -15.88
N LYS A 82 -0.67 -7.47 -15.30
CA LYS A 82 -1.23 -6.73 -14.15
C LYS A 82 -0.28 -6.82 -12.95
N ILE A 83 0.26 -8.00 -12.66
CA ILE A 83 1.26 -8.18 -11.58
C ILE A 83 2.48 -7.31 -11.86
N GLU A 84 3.03 -7.33 -13.07
CA GLU A 84 4.19 -6.51 -13.42
C GLU A 84 3.93 -5.00 -13.32
N LEU A 85 2.75 -4.54 -13.72
CA LEU A 85 2.35 -3.13 -13.61
C LEU A 85 2.09 -2.67 -12.18
N LEU A 86 1.61 -3.57 -11.32
CA LEU A 86 1.41 -3.28 -9.90
C LEU A 86 2.75 -3.28 -9.16
N MET A 87 3.73 -4.07 -9.57
CA MET A 87 5.01 -4.18 -8.88
C MET A 87 5.91 -2.95 -9.05
N ASN A 88 6.69 -2.66 -8.01
CA ASN A 88 7.79 -1.70 -8.10
C ASN A 88 9.04 -2.37 -8.68
N PRO A 89 9.60 -1.92 -9.82
CA PRO A 89 10.81 -2.51 -10.40
C PRO A 89 12.07 -2.42 -9.52
N SER A 90 12.07 -1.52 -8.52
CA SER A 90 13.17 -1.40 -7.55
C SER A 90 13.07 -2.40 -6.41
N ASP A 91 12.02 -3.23 -6.38
CA ASP A 91 11.90 -4.29 -5.40
C ASP A 91 12.97 -5.37 -5.63
N PRO A 92 13.71 -5.82 -4.60
CA PRO A 92 14.79 -6.79 -4.77
C PRO A 92 14.33 -8.14 -5.33
N ASP A 93 13.05 -8.50 -5.17
CA ASP A 93 12.49 -9.75 -5.67
C ASP A 93 11.81 -9.60 -7.04
N TYR A 94 11.75 -8.38 -7.60
CA TYR A 94 11.06 -8.12 -8.88
C TYR A 94 11.60 -8.98 -10.02
N GLY A 95 12.93 -9.04 -10.18
CA GLY A 95 13.55 -9.81 -11.26
C GLY A 95 13.27 -11.31 -11.15
N ALA A 96 13.30 -11.86 -9.94
CA ALA A 96 12.99 -13.26 -9.69
C ALA A 96 11.48 -13.56 -9.90
N LEU A 97 10.60 -12.64 -9.49
CA LEU A 97 9.17 -12.76 -9.74
C LEU A 97 8.86 -12.75 -11.24
N SER A 98 9.37 -11.76 -11.99
CA SER A 98 9.14 -11.66 -13.44
C SER A 98 9.66 -12.91 -14.16
N ALA A 99 10.87 -13.38 -13.85
CA ALA A 99 11.39 -14.64 -14.40
C ALA A 99 10.47 -15.83 -14.09
N THR A 100 9.90 -15.90 -12.88
CA THR A 100 8.97 -16.96 -12.50
C THR A 100 7.64 -16.86 -13.24
N LEU A 101 7.11 -15.66 -13.49
CA LEU A 101 5.92 -15.44 -14.34
C LEU A 101 6.15 -15.97 -15.76
N TYR A 102 7.33 -15.68 -16.35
CA TYR A 102 7.68 -16.21 -17.67
C TYR A 102 7.91 -17.73 -17.67
N ASN A 103 8.45 -18.30 -16.60
CA ASN A 103 8.57 -19.75 -16.48
C ASN A 103 7.20 -20.42 -16.50
N PHE A 104 6.20 -19.84 -15.83
CA PHE A 104 4.81 -20.30 -15.89
C PHE A 104 4.24 -20.30 -17.31
N LEU A 105 4.59 -19.31 -18.14
CA LEU A 105 4.21 -19.27 -19.56
C LEU A 105 4.91 -20.36 -20.37
N ILE A 106 6.20 -20.58 -20.15
CA ILE A 106 6.98 -21.63 -20.84
C ILE A 106 6.46 -23.02 -20.48
N THR A 107 6.13 -23.26 -19.22
CA THR A 107 5.61 -24.55 -18.73
C THR A 107 4.11 -24.72 -18.91
N ALA A 108 3.42 -23.76 -19.53
CA ALA A 108 1.96 -23.80 -19.70
C ALA A 108 1.49 -25.01 -20.54
N ASP A 109 2.30 -25.41 -21.51
CA ASP A 109 2.11 -26.62 -22.35
C ASP A 109 2.62 -27.90 -21.70
N GLY A 110 3.28 -27.78 -20.54
CA GLY A 110 3.94 -28.88 -19.84
C GLY A 110 2.97 -29.81 -19.11
N ASN A 111 3.52 -30.92 -18.63
CA ASN A 111 2.77 -31.83 -17.77
C ASN A 111 2.52 -31.22 -16.38
N THR A 112 1.63 -31.84 -15.61
CA THR A 112 1.27 -31.39 -14.26
C THR A 112 2.48 -31.19 -13.33
N ILE A 113 3.50 -32.06 -13.41
CA ILE A 113 4.70 -31.96 -12.57
C ILE A 113 5.52 -30.71 -12.94
N GLU A 114 5.68 -30.43 -14.23
CA GLU A 114 6.39 -29.25 -14.73
C GLU A 114 5.68 -27.96 -14.30
N LYS A 115 4.35 -27.92 -14.37
CA LYS A 115 3.56 -26.77 -13.90
C LYS A 115 3.70 -26.53 -12.40
N TYR A 116 3.68 -27.59 -11.60
CA TYR A 116 3.84 -27.47 -10.15
C TYR A 116 5.26 -27.10 -9.72
N SER A 117 6.28 -27.34 -10.56
CA SER A 117 7.68 -27.06 -10.23
C SER A 117 7.94 -25.56 -9.94
N ASN A 118 7.19 -24.66 -10.58
CA ASN A 118 7.31 -23.22 -10.41
C ASN A 118 6.49 -22.68 -9.21
N ASN A 119 5.56 -23.48 -8.68
CA ASN A 119 4.57 -23.00 -7.71
C ASN A 119 5.20 -22.61 -6.37
N SER A 120 6.11 -23.44 -5.84
CA SER A 120 6.74 -23.16 -4.53
C SER A 120 7.58 -21.88 -4.57
N LEU A 121 8.35 -21.69 -5.64
CA LEU A 121 9.16 -20.49 -5.84
C LEU A 121 8.29 -19.24 -5.99
N PHE A 122 7.21 -19.32 -6.78
CA PHE A 122 6.28 -18.21 -6.95
C PHE A 122 5.63 -17.81 -5.62
N VAL A 123 5.11 -18.78 -4.86
CA VAL A 123 4.48 -18.52 -3.57
C VAL A 123 5.47 -17.90 -2.58
N ASP A 124 6.71 -18.38 -2.52
CA ASP A 124 7.75 -17.78 -1.66
C ASP A 124 8.02 -16.31 -2.04
N LEU A 125 8.20 -16.02 -3.33
CA LEU A 125 8.40 -14.66 -3.83
C LEU A 125 7.24 -13.74 -3.47
N CYS A 126 6.00 -14.18 -3.74
CA CYS A 126 4.79 -13.44 -3.38
C CYS A 126 4.74 -13.14 -1.88
N GLN A 127 5.02 -14.13 -1.03
CA GLN A 127 5.02 -13.95 0.42
C GLN A 127 6.07 -12.94 0.88
N ARG A 128 7.30 -13.01 0.35
CA ARG A 128 8.37 -12.07 0.71
C ARG A 128 8.03 -10.64 0.31
N ILE A 129 7.49 -10.44 -0.89
CA ILE A 129 7.05 -9.14 -1.40
C ILE A 129 5.90 -8.58 -0.56
N LEU A 130 4.81 -9.34 -0.41
CA LEU A 130 3.62 -8.91 0.32
C LEU A 130 3.95 -8.60 1.79
N LYS A 131 4.82 -9.40 2.41
CA LYS A 131 5.27 -9.15 3.79
C LYS A 131 6.05 -7.84 3.88
N ARG A 132 6.97 -7.57 2.95
CA ARG A 132 7.74 -6.31 2.96
C ARG A 132 6.84 -5.09 2.81
N GLU A 133 5.86 -5.15 1.92
CA GLU A 133 4.90 -4.07 1.71
C GLU A 133 3.96 -3.88 2.90
N TRP A 134 3.58 -4.97 3.56
CA TRP A 134 2.86 -4.91 4.82
C TRP A 134 3.65 -4.22 5.93
N GLU A 135 4.93 -4.55 6.10
CA GLU A 135 5.80 -3.87 7.09
C GLU A 135 5.97 -2.37 6.77
N ARG A 136 6.09 -2.01 5.49
CA ARG A 136 6.11 -0.60 5.05
C ARG A 136 4.81 0.12 5.40
N LEU A 137 3.65 -0.49 5.12
CA LEU A 137 2.35 0.06 5.46
C LEU A 137 2.18 0.30 6.97
N LYS A 138 2.59 -0.66 7.81
CA LYS A 138 2.55 -0.48 9.28
C LYS A 138 3.41 0.70 9.71
N THR A 139 4.63 0.80 9.17
CA THR A 139 5.55 1.91 9.45
C THR A 139 4.92 3.26 9.05
N ASP A 140 4.27 3.34 7.88
CA ASP A 140 3.57 4.54 7.41
C ASP A 140 2.44 4.96 8.38
N ILE A 141 1.68 3.98 8.91
CA ILE A 141 0.60 4.22 9.87
C ILE A 141 1.15 4.65 11.24
N GLU A 142 2.16 3.97 11.76
CA GLU A 142 2.80 4.29 13.05
C GLU A 142 3.38 5.71 13.07
N ASN A 143 4.05 6.09 11.97
CA ASN A 143 4.55 7.45 11.76
C ASN A 143 3.40 8.48 11.71
N ALA A 144 2.24 8.11 11.16
CA ALA A 144 1.07 8.98 11.11
C ALA A 144 0.46 9.19 12.50
N THR A 145 0.34 8.12 13.29
CA THR A 145 -0.29 8.16 14.62
C THR A 145 0.59 8.81 15.69
N GLY A 146 1.86 9.08 15.39
CA GLY A 146 2.81 9.65 16.35
C GLY A 146 3.04 8.70 17.54
N SER A 147 2.88 7.40 17.30
CA SER A 147 3.19 6.35 18.26
C SER A 147 4.69 6.10 18.26
N ASP A 148 5.46 7.10 18.66
CA ASP A 148 6.81 6.89 19.17
C ASP A 148 6.63 6.20 20.54
N VAL A 149 6.86 4.89 20.58
CA VAL A 149 7.23 4.15 21.80
C VAL A 149 8.71 4.36 22.05
#